data_AF-A0A945MVD1-F1
#
_entry.id   AF-A0A945MVD1-F1
#
_cell.length_a   1.000
_cell.length_b   1.000
_cell.length_c   1.000
_cell.angle_alpha   90.00
_cell.angle_beta   90.00
_cell.angle_gamma   90.00
#
_symmetry.space_group_name_H-M   'P 1'
#
loop_
_entity.id
_entity.type
_entity.pdbx_description
1 polymer ?
#
loop_
_entity_poly.entity_id
_entity_poly.type
_entity_poly.pdbx_seq_one_letter_code
_entity_poly.pdbx_strand_id
1 'polypeptide(L)'
;MICTVNRVREAIFSIIFVALFVTQIVSAVAAESAVVLMFHRFGETGRPSTNTTIEQFDAHIEELSSGKYAVMALPDIVTALRAGKALPDNTVGLSIDDAFLSVYRVAWPRLRRANLPFTLFVATNSIDNRAGGYMSWDQIRELANAGATIGSQTASHPHMAFRSTARNADELKKSNERFKAE
;
A
#
# COMPACT_ATOMS: atom_id res chain seq x y z
N MET A 1 5.88 -69.82 -8.56
CA MET A 1 6.36 -68.85 -7.54
C MET A 1 6.79 -67.51 -8.17
N ILE A 2 6.14 -67.05 -9.25
CA ILE A 2 6.51 -65.83 -10.01
C ILE A 2 5.37 -64.78 -9.98
N CYS A 3 4.11 -65.21 -9.83
CA CYS A 3 2.94 -64.31 -9.77
C CYS A 3 2.86 -63.44 -8.51
N THR A 4 3.44 -63.87 -7.39
CA THR A 4 3.36 -63.12 -6.11
C THR A 4 4.29 -61.91 -6.06
N VAL A 5 5.38 -61.93 -6.84
CA VAL A 5 6.41 -60.86 -6.85
C VAL A 5 5.93 -59.63 -7.63
N ASN A 6 5.12 -59.81 -8.69
CA ASN A 6 4.59 -58.69 -9.48
C ASN A 6 3.52 -57.88 -8.75
N ARG A 7 2.65 -58.53 -7.96
CA ARG A 7 1.64 -57.80 -7.14
C ARG A 7 2.28 -56.92 -6.07
N VAL A 8 3.41 -57.34 -5.50
CA VAL A 8 4.15 -56.56 -4.50
C VAL A 8 4.86 -55.37 -5.16
N ARG A 9 5.45 -55.54 -6.36
CA ARG A 9 6.08 -54.43 -7.11
C ARG A 9 5.07 -53.36 -7.52
N GLU A 10 3.87 -53.73 -7.97
CA GLU A 10 2.84 -52.76 -8.36
C GLU A 10 2.21 -52.05 -7.15
N ALA A 11 2.07 -52.73 -6.01
CA ALA A 11 1.63 -52.12 -4.77
C ALA A 11 2.67 -51.12 -4.22
N ILE A 12 3.96 -51.45 -4.29
CA ILE A 12 5.06 -50.56 -3.87
C ILE A 12 5.17 -49.35 -4.80
N PHE A 13 5.04 -49.53 -6.12
CA PHE A 13 5.02 -48.40 -7.06
C PHE A 13 3.83 -47.47 -6.85
N SER A 14 2.65 -47.99 -6.54
CA SER A 14 1.45 -47.19 -6.26
C SER A 14 1.55 -46.42 -4.94
N ILE A 15 2.12 -47.02 -3.89
CA ILE A 15 2.35 -46.34 -2.59
C ILE A 15 3.40 -45.24 -2.72
N ILE A 16 4.46 -45.46 -3.51
CA ILE A 16 5.48 -44.43 -3.80
C ILE A 16 4.87 -43.29 -4.64
N PHE A 17 4.00 -43.58 -5.60
CA PHE A 17 3.33 -42.55 -6.41
C PHE A 17 2.35 -41.69 -5.60
N VAL A 18 1.62 -42.30 -4.65
CA VAL A 18 0.73 -41.58 -3.71
C VAL A 18 1.54 -40.76 -2.70
N ALA A 19 2.65 -41.30 -2.17
CA ALA A 19 3.53 -40.55 -1.25
C ALA A 19 4.23 -39.36 -1.92
N LEU A 20 4.56 -39.46 -3.22
CA LEU A 20 5.08 -38.36 -4.03
C LEU A 20 4.03 -37.30 -4.37
N PHE A 21 2.75 -37.66 -4.42
CA PHE A 21 1.66 -36.70 -4.63
C PHE A 21 1.29 -35.94 -3.34
N VAL A 22 1.38 -36.59 -2.17
CA VAL A 22 1.06 -35.96 -0.88
C VAL A 22 2.12 -34.93 -0.46
N THR A 23 3.35 -35.04 -0.95
CA THR A 23 4.46 -34.11 -0.64
C THR A 23 4.54 -32.88 -1.57
N GLN A 24 3.66 -32.77 -2.57
CA GLN A 24 3.55 -31.60 -3.44
C GLN A 24 2.56 -30.55 -2.92
N ILE A 25 2.04 -30.69 -1.70
CA ILE A 25 1.51 -29.53 -0.96
C ILE A 25 2.71 -28.75 -0.42
N VAL A 26 3.51 -28.19 -1.33
CA VAL A 26 4.27 -27.00 -1.03
C VAL A 26 3.19 -25.94 -0.84
N SER A 27 2.69 -25.81 0.38
CA SER A 27 2.04 -24.57 0.78
C SER A 27 3.06 -23.49 0.44
N ALA A 28 2.84 -22.77 -0.65
CA ALA A 28 3.49 -21.50 -0.86
C ALA A 28 3.27 -20.75 0.45
N VAL A 29 4.35 -20.55 1.21
CA VAL A 29 4.29 -19.82 2.47
C VAL A 29 3.90 -18.43 2.04
N ALA A 30 2.61 -18.14 2.13
CA ALA A 30 2.09 -16.86 1.73
C ALA A 30 2.86 -15.78 2.50
N ALA A 31 3.25 -14.72 1.80
CA ALA A 31 3.94 -13.63 2.45
C ALA A 31 3.10 -13.10 3.64
N GLU A 32 3.69 -13.11 4.83
CA GLU A 32 3.09 -12.54 6.04
C GLU A 32 3.37 -11.02 6.15
N SER A 33 3.94 -10.43 5.11
CA SER A 33 4.36 -9.04 5.10
C SER A 33 4.15 -8.38 3.74
N ALA A 34 4.10 -7.05 3.76
CA ALA A 34 4.03 -6.19 2.59
C ALA A 34 5.05 -5.07 2.73
N VAL A 35 5.52 -4.55 1.60
CA VAL A 35 6.33 -3.33 1.56
C VAL A 35 5.40 -2.14 1.29
N VAL A 36 5.53 -1.06 2.05
CA VAL A 36 4.82 0.20 1.77
C VAL A 36 5.81 1.24 1.29
N LEU A 37 5.66 1.69 0.05
CA LEU A 37 6.44 2.77 -0.52
C LEU A 37 5.78 4.11 -0.17
N MET A 38 6.52 4.98 0.49
CA MET A 38 6.04 6.27 0.97
C MET A 38 6.64 7.41 0.14
N PHE A 39 5.77 8.28 -0.37
CA PHE A 39 6.12 9.48 -1.14
C PHE A 39 5.62 10.75 -0.46
N HIS A 40 6.06 11.92 -0.94
CA HIS A 40 5.57 13.23 -0.48
C HIS A 40 5.29 14.16 -1.68
N ARG A 41 6.33 14.54 -2.43
CA ARG A 41 6.24 15.48 -3.58
C ARG A 41 6.76 14.86 -4.87
N PHE A 42 6.30 15.41 -6.00
CA PHE A 42 6.67 14.93 -7.34
C PHE A 42 7.06 16.09 -8.26
N GLY A 43 8.29 16.05 -8.77
CA GLY A 43 8.80 17.01 -9.76
C GLY A 43 9.07 18.43 -9.24
N GLU A 44 9.14 18.63 -7.93
CA GLU A 44 9.42 19.92 -7.31
C GLU A 44 10.92 20.08 -6.98
N THR A 45 11.61 20.98 -7.67
CA THR A 45 13.07 21.17 -7.51
C THR A 45 13.45 21.92 -6.23
N GLY A 46 12.53 22.65 -5.60
CA GLY A 46 12.82 23.48 -4.43
C GLY A 46 13.00 22.74 -3.10
N ARG A 47 12.67 21.44 -3.03
CA ARG A 47 12.75 20.63 -1.80
C ARG A 47 13.22 19.19 -2.08
N PRO A 48 14.51 18.99 -2.38
CA PRO A 48 15.02 17.72 -2.90
C PRO A 48 14.93 16.54 -1.92
N SER A 49 14.99 16.76 -0.60
CA SER A 49 14.99 15.67 0.39
C SER A 49 13.65 14.95 0.54
N THR A 50 12.55 15.59 0.13
CA THR A 50 11.19 15.01 0.19
C THR A 50 10.50 15.03 -1.18
N ASN A 51 11.28 15.06 -2.25
CA ASN A 51 10.77 15.11 -3.61
C ASN A 51 11.31 13.97 -4.46
N THR A 52 10.42 13.27 -5.16
CA THR A 52 10.77 12.31 -6.21
C THR A 52 10.78 13.03 -7.55
N THR A 53 11.82 12.87 -8.35
CA THR A 53 11.83 13.46 -9.71
C THR A 53 10.79 12.77 -10.59
N ILE A 54 10.41 13.41 -11.70
CA ILE A 54 9.43 12.82 -12.62
C ILE A 54 9.99 11.53 -13.22
N GLU A 55 11.25 11.54 -13.59
CA GLU A 55 11.96 10.40 -14.18
C GLU A 55 12.02 9.22 -13.20
N GLN A 56 12.31 9.50 -11.93
CA GLN A 56 12.29 8.48 -10.88
C GLN A 56 10.89 7.91 -10.68
N PHE A 57 9.87 8.76 -10.63
CA PHE A 57 8.50 8.31 -10.41
C PHE A 57 7.96 7.49 -11.59
N ASP A 58 8.26 7.90 -12.82
CA ASP A 58 7.90 7.14 -14.02
C ASP A 58 8.60 5.77 -14.02
N ALA A 59 9.88 5.69 -13.62
CA ALA A 59 10.60 4.42 -13.46
C ALA A 59 10.00 3.53 -12.34
N HIS A 60 9.56 4.11 -11.21
CA HIS A 60 8.87 3.36 -10.17
C HIS A 60 7.55 2.76 -10.68
N ILE A 61 6.78 3.53 -11.44
CA ILE A 61 5.51 3.04 -12.01
C ILE A 61 5.77 1.90 -12.99
N GLU A 62 6.80 2.02 -13.84
CA GLU A 62 7.19 0.95 -14.76
C GLU A 62 7.55 -0.34 -14.01
N GLU A 63 8.39 -0.25 -12.97
CA GLU A 63 8.80 -1.42 -12.19
C GLU A 63 7.61 -2.05 -11.44
N LEU A 64 6.76 -1.23 -10.81
CA LEU A 64 5.54 -1.69 -10.14
C LEU A 64 4.53 -2.32 -11.11
N SER A 65 4.52 -1.89 -12.37
CA SER A 65 3.63 -2.41 -13.42
C SER A 65 4.24 -3.58 -14.21
N SER A 66 5.46 -4.02 -13.88
CA SER A 66 6.19 -5.08 -14.61
C SER A 66 5.59 -6.49 -14.47
N GLY A 67 4.58 -6.66 -13.61
CA GLY A 67 3.95 -7.94 -13.30
C GLY A 67 4.62 -8.74 -12.18
N LYS A 68 5.72 -8.22 -11.59
CA LYS A 68 6.43 -8.87 -10.47
C LYS A 68 5.78 -8.62 -9.10
N TYR A 69 4.95 -7.58 -8.99
CA TYR A 69 4.40 -7.08 -7.73
C TYR A 69 2.89 -7.21 -7.69
N ALA A 70 2.36 -7.58 -6.54
CA ALA A 70 0.95 -7.44 -6.22
C ALA A 70 0.73 -6.06 -5.57
N VAL A 71 0.49 -5.03 -6.38
CA VAL A 71 0.19 -3.70 -5.84
C VAL A 71 -1.24 -3.66 -5.34
N MET A 72 -1.42 -3.48 -4.04
CA MET A 72 -2.73 -3.54 -3.37
C MET A 72 -3.05 -2.22 -2.66
N ALA A 73 -4.35 -1.94 -2.50
CA ALA A 73 -4.77 -0.84 -1.66
C ALA A 73 -4.34 -1.10 -0.21
N LEU A 74 -3.75 -0.09 0.44
CA LEU A 74 -3.23 -0.24 1.81
C LEU A 74 -4.27 -0.74 2.83
N PRO A 75 -5.56 -0.33 2.78
CA PRO A 75 -6.59 -0.88 3.67
C PRO A 75 -6.79 -2.39 3.51
N ASP A 76 -6.66 -2.93 2.30
CA ASP A 76 -6.84 -4.34 2.03
C ASP A 76 -5.67 -5.15 2.57
N ILE A 77 -4.45 -4.63 2.42
CA ILE A 77 -3.23 -5.20 3.03
C ILE A 77 -3.42 -5.28 4.55
N VAL A 78 -3.78 -4.17 5.20
CA VAL A 78 -3.99 -4.12 6.65
C VAL A 78 -5.10 -5.08 7.09
N THR A 79 -6.19 -5.15 6.32
CA THR A 79 -7.32 -6.04 6.62
C THR A 79 -6.91 -7.52 6.55
N ALA A 80 -6.17 -7.91 5.52
CA ALA A 80 -5.67 -9.28 5.37
C ALA A 80 -4.73 -9.66 6.52
N LEU A 81 -3.75 -8.80 6.83
CA LEU A 81 -2.79 -9.05 7.92
C LEU A 81 -3.48 -9.18 9.29
N ARG A 82 -4.45 -8.29 9.60
CA ARG A 82 -5.21 -8.38 10.85
C ARG A 82 -6.06 -9.66 10.95
N ALA A 83 -6.53 -10.17 9.82
CA ALA A 83 -7.30 -11.40 9.75
C ALA A 83 -6.43 -12.67 9.72
N GLY A 84 -5.10 -12.55 9.79
CA GLY A 84 -4.18 -13.68 9.63
C GLY A 84 -4.25 -14.32 8.23
N LYS A 85 -4.72 -13.56 7.23
CA LYS A 85 -4.79 -14.04 5.85
C LYS A 85 -3.46 -13.79 5.14
N ALA A 86 -3.05 -14.81 4.41
CA ALA A 86 -2.03 -14.78 3.38
C ALA A 86 -2.14 -13.54 2.46
N LEU A 87 -1.02 -12.85 2.24
CA LEU A 87 -0.89 -11.89 1.13
C LEU A 87 -0.28 -12.58 -0.09
N PRO A 88 -0.55 -12.08 -1.32
CA PRO A 88 0.22 -12.46 -2.49
C PRO A 88 1.72 -12.17 -2.29
N ASP A 89 2.57 -12.97 -2.95
CA ASP A 89 4.00 -12.69 -2.96
C ASP A 89 4.31 -11.31 -3.57
N ASN A 90 5.35 -10.65 -3.05
CA ASN A 90 5.75 -9.30 -3.47
C ASN A 90 4.62 -8.26 -3.36
N THR A 91 3.81 -8.33 -2.30
CA THR A 91 2.76 -7.33 -2.06
C THR A 91 3.37 -5.96 -1.74
N VAL A 92 2.92 -4.94 -2.47
CA VAL A 92 3.33 -3.55 -2.29
C VAL A 92 2.12 -2.64 -2.09
N GLY A 93 2.17 -1.76 -1.09
CA GLY A 93 1.23 -0.66 -0.91
C GLY A 93 1.89 0.69 -1.22
N LEU A 94 1.12 1.65 -1.71
CA LEU A 94 1.59 3.03 -1.94
C LEU A 94 0.96 3.99 -0.93
N SER A 95 1.79 4.76 -0.23
CA SER A 95 1.35 5.88 0.60
C SER A 95 1.97 7.19 0.13
N ILE A 96 1.21 8.27 0.23
CA ILE A 96 1.65 9.61 -0.09
C ILE A 96 1.21 10.54 1.03
N ASP A 97 2.16 11.30 1.57
CA ASP A 97 1.96 12.11 2.76
C ASP A 97 1.77 13.61 2.42
N ASP A 98 1.27 14.36 3.38
CA ASP A 98 1.14 15.82 3.45
C ASP A 98 0.14 16.48 2.49
N ALA A 99 -0.34 15.80 1.45
CA ALA A 99 -1.31 16.34 0.49
C ALA A 99 -0.83 17.56 -0.31
N PHE A 100 0.43 17.53 -0.75
CA PHE A 100 0.96 18.52 -1.70
C PHE A 100 0.21 18.51 -3.03
N LEU A 101 0.15 19.68 -3.68
CA LEU A 101 -0.56 19.87 -4.94
C LEU A 101 0.06 19.06 -6.10
N SER A 102 1.34 18.70 -6.02
CA SER A 102 1.99 17.81 -6.98
C SER A 102 1.39 16.41 -6.99
N VAL A 103 0.82 15.94 -5.87
CA VAL A 103 0.09 14.65 -5.84
C VAL A 103 -1.06 14.68 -6.83
N TYR A 104 -1.88 15.74 -6.78
CA TYR A 104 -3.03 15.91 -7.69
C TYR A 104 -2.62 16.13 -9.15
N ARG A 105 -1.67 17.05 -9.38
CA ARG A 105 -1.33 17.50 -10.74
C ARG A 105 -0.41 16.56 -11.48
N VAL A 106 0.43 15.83 -10.77
CA VAL A 106 1.54 15.05 -11.37
C VAL A 106 1.36 13.57 -11.12
N ALA A 107 1.19 13.16 -9.86
CA ALA A 107 1.20 11.75 -9.50
C ALA A 107 -0.10 11.04 -9.86
N TRP A 108 -1.25 11.63 -9.50
CA TRP A 108 -2.55 10.99 -9.68
C TRP A 108 -2.87 10.62 -11.14
N PRO A 109 -2.64 11.48 -12.17
CA PRO A 109 -2.86 11.09 -13.56
C PRO A 109 -2.00 9.91 -14.03
N ARG A 110 -0.79 9.73 -13.44
CA ARG A 110 0.10 8.61 -13.75
C ARG A 110 -0.35 7.33 -13.09
N LEU A 111 -0.62 7.39 -11.77
CA LEU A 111 -1.12 6.26 -11.00
C LEU A 111 -2.45 5.74 -11.56
N ARG A 112 -3.36 6.65 -11.94
CA ARG A 112 -4.64 6.31 -12.57
C ARG A 112 -4.44 5.58 -13.91
N ARG A 113 -3.52 6.03 -14.76
CA ARG A 113 -3.21 5.36 -16.04
C ARG A 113 -2.63 3.96 -15.85
N ALA A 114 -1.83 3.78 -14.81
CA ALA A 114 -1.23 2.49 -14.46
C ALA A 114 -2.15 1.61 -13.59
N ASN A 115 -3.36 2.08 -13.24
CA ASN A 115 -4.28 1.40 -12.33
C ASN A 115 -3.66 1.04 -10.98
N LEU A 116 -2.78 1.89 -10.46
CA LEU A 116 -2.09 1.66 -9.19
C LEU A 116 -2.84 2.34 -8.03
N PRO A 117 -3.34 1.58 -7.04
CA PRO A 117 -4.01 2.15 -5.88
C PRO A 117 -3.01 2.85 -4.96
N PHE A 118 -3.44 3.91 -4.29
CA PHE A 118 -2.63 4.62 -3.30
C PHE A 118 -3.48 5.16 -2.15
N THR A 119 -2.82 5.41 -1.03
CA THR A 119 -3.39 6.09 0.14
C THR A 119 -2.76 7.46 0.31
N LEU A 120 -3.58 8.50 0.40
CA LEU A 120 -3.16 9.86 0.71
C LEU A 120 -3.37 10.16 2.20
N PHE A 121 -2.30 10.45 2.94
CA PHE A 121 -2.38 10.93 4.32
C PHE A 121 -2.38 12.46 4.36
N VAL A 122 -3.39 13.04 5.01
CA VAL A 122 -3.64 14.50 4.99
C VAL A 122 -3.45 15.10 6.37
N ALA A 123 -2.61 16.14 6.44
CA ALA A 123 -2.57 17.07 7.58
C ALA A 123 -3.66 18.15 7.40
N THR A 124 -4.75 18.05 8.16
CA THR A 124 -6.00 18.77 7.85
C THR A 124 -5.87 20.29 7.90
N ASN A 125 -5.06 20.83 8.83
CA ASN A 125 -4.88 22.27 8.98
C ASN A 125 -4.17 22.89 7.78
N SER A 126 -3.29 22.16 7.08
CA SER A 126 -2.64 22.68 5.86
C SER A 126 -3.68 22.97 4.78
N ILE A 127 -4.71 22.12 4.69
CA ILE A 127 -5.80 22.27 3.72
C ILE A 127 -6.80 23.34 4.18
N ASP A 128 -7.23 23.31 5.43
CA ASP A 128 -8.18 24.28 5.99
C ASP A 128 -7.63 25.72 5.97
N ASN A 129 -6.34 25.89 6.24
CA ASN A 129 -5.67 27.19 6.20
C ASN A 129 -5.28 27.63 4.78
N ARG A 130 -5.61 26.84 3.74
CA ARG A 130 -5.26 27.10 2.34
C ARG A 130 -3.77 27.38 2.16
N ALA A 131 -2.93 26.58 2.84
CA ALA A 131 -1.49 26.74 2.76
C ALA A 131 -1.02 26.60 1.29
N GLY A 132 -0.14 27.49 0.86
CA GLY A 132 0.36 27.49 -0.51
C GLY A 132 1.06 26.17 -0.86
N GLY A 133 0.76 25.62 -2.04
CA GLY A 133 1.36 24.37 -2.54
C GLY A 133 0.70 23.09 -2.04
N TYR A 134 -0.41 23.18 -1.31
CA TYR A 134 -1.24 22.04 -0.91
C TYR A 134 -2.50 21.91 -1.79
N MET A 135 -3.11 20.73 -1.79
CA MET A 135 -4.42 20.51 -2.40
C MET A 135 -5.54 21.26 -1.66
N SER A 136 -6.69 21.42 -2.33
CA SER A 136 -7.95 21.78 -1.66
C SER A 136 -8.73 20.53 -1.24
N TRP A 137 -9.72 20.70 -0.35
CA TRP A 137 -10.67 19.63 -0.03
C TRP A 137 -11.45 19.13 -1.24
N ASP A 138 -11.81 20.01 -2.18
CA ASP A 138 -12.46 19.60 -3.43
C ASP A 138 -11.60 18.62 -4.23
N GLN A 139 -10.29 18.90 -4.35
CA GLN A 139 -9.35 18.02 -5.04
C GLN A 139 -9.18 16.69 -4.30
N ILE A 140 -9.12 16.72 -2.96
CA ILE A 140 -9.04 15.50 -2.14
C ILE A 140 -10.31 14.65 -2.31
N ARG A 141 -11.50 15.27 -2.34
CA ARG A 141 -12.76 14.58 -2.63
C ARG A 141 -12.78 13.96 -4.03
N GLU A 142 -12.23 14.65 -5.04
CA GLU A 142 -12.11 14.10 -6.38
C GLU A 142 -11.20 12.85 -6.41
N LEU A 143 -10.06 12.88 -5.71
CA LEU A 143 -9.19 11.71 -5.54
C LEU A 143 -9.94 10.55 -4.88
N ALA A 144 -10.66 10.82 -3.78
CA ALA A 144 -11.42 9.81 -3.05
C ALA A 144 -12.50 9.16 -3.93
N ASN A 145 -13.29 9.99 -4.64
CA ASN A 145 -14.32 9.52 -5.57
C ASN A 145 -13.75 8.72 -6.74
N ALA A 146 -12.48 8.96 -7.09
CA ALA A 146 -11.76 8.20 -8.11
C ALA A 146 -11.05 6.94 -7.57
N GLY A 147 -11.26 6.58 -6.29
CA GLY A 147 -10.76 5.34 -5.69
C GLY A 147 -9.47 5.47 -4.88
N ALA A 148 -8.93 6.68 -4.69
CA ALA A 148 -7.84 6.87 -3.74
C ALA A 148 -8.36 6.68 -2.30
N THR A 149 -7.59 6.00 -1.45
CA THR A 149 -7.90 5.97 -0.01
C THR A 149 -7.38 7.25 0.65
N ILE A 150 -8.16 7.86 1.54
CA ILE A 150 -7.73 9.03 2.29
C ILE A 150 -7.54 8.66 3.77
N GLY A 151 -6.39 9.00 4.34
CA GLY A 151 -6.00 8.77 5.71
C GLY A 151 -5.61 10.07 6.43
N SER A 152 -5.54 10.00 7.77
CA SER A 152 -5.24 11.14 8.63
C SER A 152 -3.76 11.22 8.98
N GLN A 153 -3.16 12.41 8.85
CA GLN A 153 -1.79 12.71 9.24
C GLN A 153 -1.76 13.82 10.31
N THR A 154 -2.64 13.69 11.31
CA THR A 154 -2.91 14.70 12.36
C THR A 154 -3.51 16.00 11.83
N ALA A 155 -3.79 16.96 12.73
CA ALA A 155 -4.36 18.23 12.32
C ALA A 155 -3.27 19.18 11.83
N SER A 156 -2.28 19.48 12.68
CA SER A 156 -1.24 20.48 12.39
C SER A 156 0.12 19.90 12.02
N HIS A 157 0.23 18.57 11.86
CA HIS A 157 1.49 17.87 11.56
C HIS A 157 2.64 18.16 12.54
N PRO A 158 2.44 18.09 13.88
CA PRO A 158 3.54 18.34 14.79
C PRO A 158 4.50 17.14 14.86
N HIS A 159 5.74 17.39 15.28
CA HIS A 159 6.64 16.33 15.74
C HIS A 159 6.10 15.69 17.03
N MET A 160 5.26 14.66 16.91
CA MET A 160 4.48 14.08 18.02
C MET A 160 5.34 13.53 19.17
N ALA A 161 6.56 13.06 18.88
CA ALA A 161 7.51 12.60 19.90
C ALA A 161 7.93 13.72 20.88
N PHE A 162 7.80 14.98 20.48
CA PHE A 162 8.13 16.16 21.28
C PHE A 162 6.88 16.89 21.81
N ARG A 163 5.76 16.18 21.92
CA ARG A 163 4.48 16.72 22.40
C ARG A 163 3.95 15.87 23.55
N SER A 164 3.14 16.49 24.41
CA SER A 164 2.45 15.76 25.48
C SER A 164 1.40 14.81 24.89
N THR A 165 1.09 13.74 25.61
CA THR A 165 0.01 12.80 25.25
C THR A 165 -1.32 13.54 25.03
N ALA A 166 -1.63 14.52 25.87
CA ALA A 166 -2.84 15.34 25.73
C ALA A 166 -2.84 16.14 24.41
N ARG A 167 -1.69 16.72 24.01
CA ARG A 167 -1.58 17.41 22.72
C ARG A 167 -1.71 16.43 21.55
N ASN A 168 -1.05 15.28 21.61
CA ASN A 168 -1.16 14.25 20.58
C ASN A 168 -2.61 13.74 20.43
N ALA A 169 -3.33 13.55 21.53
CA ALA A 169 -4.74 13.17 21.50
C ALA A 169 -5.62 14.27 20.87
N ASP A 170 -5.37 15.53 21.20
CA ASP A 170 -6.07 16.68 20.61
C ASP A 170 -5.84 16.79 19.09
N GLU A 171 -4.60 16.58 18.63
CA GLU A 171 -4.25 16.54 17.20
C GLU A 171 -5.05 15.47 16.44
N LEU A 172 -5.09 14.25 16.98
CA LEU A 172 -5.82 13.13 16.37
C LEU A 172 -7.33 13.35 16.41
N LYS A 173 -7.87 13.88 17.52
CA LYS A 173 -9.29 14.20 17.66
C LYS A 173 -9.71 15.23 16.61
N LYS A 174 -8.96 16.33 16.50
CA LYS A 174 -9.26 17.42 15.56
C LYS A 174 -9.24 16.96 14.11
N SER A 175 -8.21 16.24 13.69
CA SER A 175 -8.17 15.75 12.31
C SER A 175 -9.29 14.76 12.02
N ASN A 176 -9.57 13.82 12.94
CA ASN A 176 -10.66 12.86 12.76
C ASN A 176 -12.05 13.52 12.73
N GLU A 177 -12.28 14.56 13.55
CA GLU A 177 -13.51 15.36 13.49
C GLU A 177 -13.64 16.09 12.15
N ARG A 178 -12.53 16.62 11.63
CA ARG A 178 -12.51 17.29 10.33
C ARG A 178 -12.81 16.33 9.18
N PHE A 179 -12.26 15.12 9.21
CA PHE A 179 -12.57 14.07 8.24
C PHE A 179 -14.04 13.64 8.25
N LYS A 180 -14.68 13.58 9.41
CA LYS A 180 -16.12 13.27 9.51
C LYS A 180 -17.02 14.35 8.88
N ALA A 181 -16.49 15.55 8.67
CA ALA A 181 -17.19 16.65 8.03
C ALA A 181 -16.99 16.68 6.50
N GLU A 182 -16.11 15.83 5.96
CA GLU A 182 -16.02 15.53 4.52
C GLU A 182 -16.83 14.29 4.16
#